data_AF-A0A1U7HRN5-F1
#
_entry.id   AF-A0A1U7HRN5-F1
#
_cell.length_a   1.000
_cell.length_b   1.000
_cell.length_c   1.000
_cell.angle_alpha   90.00
_cell.angle_beta   90.00
_cell.angle_gamma   90.00
#
_symmetry.space_group_name_H-M   'P 1'
#
loop_
_entity.id
_entity.type
_entity.pdbx_description
1 polymer ?
#
loop_
_entity_poly.entity_id
_entity_poly.type
_entity_poly.pdbx_seq_one_letter_code
_entity_poly.pdbx_strand_id
1 'polypeptide(L)'
;MDTSKFVEFFDCCVGSWATERTYHYLTHNEVERSRTEFTITPLTSDLKAKVMSDNQYALLSNLENLPGFSLGFYTISEKGEEVSQQLNLLFVPKQEVDAFLEGDYLRDRAYEEAKPIISHFRFDSQTRELLMTTHYTRVVSVDSITLVNPSLRIRKIINYQRPPEGQPLEQVALVGFGVEQKVS
;
A
#
# COMPACT_ATOMS: atom_id res chain seq x y z
N MET A 1 12.14 -0.27 19.82
CA MET A 1 11.84 -0.24 18.39
C MET A 1 11.89 1.20 17.96
N ASP A 2 12.87 1.55 17.12
CA ASP A 2 13.01 2.89 16.56
C ASP A 2 12.12 3.00 15.31
N THR A 3 11.08 3.81 15.39
CA THR A 3 10.15 4.04 14.28
C THR A 3 10.34 5.41 13.61
N SER A 4 11.39 6.16 13.97
CA SER A 4 11.58 7.54 13.51
C SER A 4 11.59 7.69 11.99
N LYS A 5 12.41 6.89 11.30
CA LYS A 5 12.48 6.88 9.82
C LYS A 5 11.20 6.41 9.15
N PHE A 6 10.45 5.53 9.80
CA PHE A 6 9.16 5.05 9.30
C PHE A 6 8.10 6.14 9.41
N VAL A 7 8.11 6.91 10.51
CA VAL A 7 7.26 8.09 10.67
C VAL A 7 7.64 9.16 9.63
N GLU A 8 8.93 9.48 9.48
CA GLU A 8 9.41 10.45 8.48
C GLU A 8 9.00 10.05 7.05
N PHE A 9 9.10 8.77 6.69
CA PHE A 9 8.64 8.25 5.41
C PHE A 9 7.17 8.60 5.15
N PHE A 10 6.30 8.39 6.15
CA PHE A 10 4.89 8.69 6.01
C PHE A 10 4.55 10.16 6.08
N ASP A 11 5.26 10.94 6.88
CA ASP A 11 5.14 12.40 6.90
C ASP A 11 5.41 12.97 5.50
N CYS A 12 6.42 12.43 4.80
CA CYS A 12 6.67 12.77 3.40
C CYS A 12 5.52 12.34 2.47
N CYS A 13 4.86 11.22 2.76
CA CYS A 13 3.75 10.70 1.94
C CYS A 13 2.46 11.53 2.05
N VAL A 14 2.23 12.27 3.14
CA VAL A 14 1.04 13.12 3.30
C VAL A 14 1.04 14.24 2.24
N GLY A 15 -0.10 14.46 1.59
CA GLY A 15 -0.27 15.47 0.54
C GLY A 15 -0.90 14.90 -0.72
N SER A 16 -0.85 15.68 -1.80
CA SER A 16 -1.40 15.29 -3.11
C SER A 16 -0.30 14.86 -4.05
N TRP A 17 -0.62 13.85 -4.87
CA TRP A 17 0.33 13.20 -5.75
C TRP A 17 -0.32 12.92 -7.10
N ALA A 18 0.52 12.89 -8.13
CA ALA A 18 0.16 12.44 -9.46
C ALA A 18 1.14 11.38 -9.93
N THR A 19 0.64 10.40 -10.68
CA THR A 19 1.45 9.34 -11.28
C THR A 19 0.86 8.91 -12.61
N GLU A 20 1.73 8.54 -13.54
CA GLU A 20 1.37 7.57 -14.56
C GLU A 20 1.76 6.19 -14.04
N ARG A 21 0.88 5.21 -14.22
CA ARG A 21 1.17 3.80 -13.96
C ARG A 21 1.11 3.03 -15.26
N THR A 22 2.02 2.08 -15.39
CA THR A 22 2.01 1.09 -16.47
C THR A 22 1.80 -0.27 -15.86
N TYR A 23 0.88 -1.05 -16.41
CA TYR A 23 0.59 -2.41 -16.02
C TYR A 23 0.88 -3.35 -17.18
N HIS A 24 1.72 -4.33 -16.95
CA HIS A 24 1.98 -5.44 -17.85
C HIS A 24 1.14 -6.63 -17.39
N TYR A 25 0.16 -7.03 -18.19
CA TYR A 25 -0.68 -8.21 -17.96
C TYR A 25 -0.08 -9.40 -18.69
N LEU A 26 0.56 -10.31 -17.95
CA LEU A 26 1.29 -11.43 -18.54
C LEU A 26 0.35 -12.56 -19.00
N THR A 27 -0.87 -12.62 -18.46
CA THR A 27 -1.86 -13.66 -18.79
C THR A 27 -2.48 -13.48 -20.18
N HIS A 28 -2.50 -12.26 -20.72
CA HIS A 28 -3.00 -11.97 -22.08
C HIS A 28 -2.06 -11.07 -22.90
N ASN A 29 -0.82 -10.87 -22.43
CA ASN A 29 0.26 -10.15 -23.12
C ASN A 29 -0.14 -8.72 -23.53
N GLU A 30 -0.66 -7.95 -22.57
CA GLU A 30 -1.11 -6.58 -22.77
C GLU A 30 -0.33 -5.61 -21.88
N VAL A 31 -0.15 -4.39 -22.37
CA VAL A 31 0.38 -3.28 -21.57
C VAL A 31 -0.68 -2.20 -21.55
N GLU A 32 -1.04 -1.76 -20.35
CA GLU A 32 -2.00 -0.67 -20.14
C GLU A 32 -1.35 0.47 -19.38
N ARG A 33 -1.69 1.70 -19.74
CA ARG A 33 -1.30 2.91 -19.01
C ARG A 33 -2.50 3.53 -18.33
N SER A 34 -2.26 4.14 -17.17
CA SER A 34 -3.26 4.93 -16.47
C SER A 34 -2.65 6.18 -15.84
N ARG A 35 -3.38 7.28 -15.83
CA ARG A 35 -3.06 8.46 -15.02
C ARG A 35 -3.86 8.40 -13.73
N THR A 36 -3.19 8.54 -12.58
CA THR A 36 -3.82 8.57 -11.26
C THR A 36 -3.41 9.82 -10.52
N GLU A 37 -4.39 10.51 -9.95
CA GLU A 37 -4.21 11.56 -8.95
C GLU A 37 -4.77 11.06 -7.62
N PHE A 38 -4.05 11.32 -6.53
CA PHE A 38 -4.47 10.85 -5.22
C PHE A 38 -4.00 11.77 -4.10
N THR A 39 -4.73 11.75 -3.00
CA THR A 39 -4.46 12.54 -1.80
C THR A 39 -4.38 11.64 -0.59
N ILE A 40 -3.37 11.87 0.25
CA ILE A 40 -3.12 11.15 1.48
C ILE A 40 -3.27 12.13 2.65
N THR A 41 -4.17 11.83 3.58
CA THR A 41 -4.36 12.61 4.81
C THR A 41 -4.26 11.71 6.05
N PRO A 42 -3.74 12.20 7.19
CA PRO A 42 -3.71 11.43 8.41
C PRO A 42 -5.11 11.07 8.93
N LEU A 43 -5.26 9.88 9.53
CA LEU A 43 -6.49 9.49 10.22
C LEU A 43 -6.53 10.07 11.64
N THR A 44 -7.75 10.42 12.07
CA THR A 44 -8.06 10.63 13.49
C THR A 44 -8.06 9.31 14.25
N SER A 45 -7.92 9.36 15.56
CA SER A 45 -7.95 8.16 16.42
C SER A 45 -9.25 7.38 16.34
N ASP A 46 -10.38 8.06 16.18
CA ASP A 46 -11.68 7.39 15.97
C ASP A 46 -11.69 6.57 14.68
N LEU A 47 -11.12 7.12 13.60
CA LEU A 47 -11.00 6.39 12.33
C LEU A 47 -10.00 5.24 12.43
N LYS A 48 -8.87 5.41 13.15
CA LYS A 48 -7.93 4.31 13.42
C LYS A 48 -8.61 3.19 14.21
N ALA A 49 -9.41 3.52 15.24
CA ALA A 49 -10.17 2.55 16.02
C ALA A 49 -11.21 1.83 15.17
N LYS A 50 -11.87 2.55 14.26
CA LYS A 50 -12.79 1.95 13.29
C LYS A 50 -12.07 0.97 12.35
N VAL A 51 -10.92 1.34 11.78
CA VAL A 51 -10.13 0.44 10.90
C VAL A 51 -9.74 -0.83 11.66
N MET A 52 -9.31 -0.73 12.92
CA MET A 52 -9.02 -1.91 13.76
C MET A 52 -10.27 -2.77 13.96
N SER A 53 -11.39 -2.17 14.34
CA SER A 53 -12.66 -2.87 14.58
C SER A 53 -13.18 -3.58 13.33
N ASP A 54 -13.15 -2.92 12.17
CA ASP A 54 -13.61 -3.49 10.90
C ASP A 54 -12.76 -4.73 10.51
N ASN A 55 -11.47 -4.71 10.86
CA ASN A 55 -10.55 -5.84 10.66
C ASN A 55 -10.59 -6.88 11.80
N GLN A 56 -11.48 -6.74 12.78
CA GLN A 56 -11.53 -7.59 13.98
C GLN A 56 -10.18 -7.64 14.73
N TYR A 57 -9.43 -6.55 14.63
CA TYR A 57 -8.12 -6.41 15.25
C TYR A 57 -8.27 -5.93 16.70
N ALA A 58 -7.42 -6.43 17.60
CA ALA A 58 -7.44 -6.00 18.99
C ALA A 58 -7.14 -4.50 19.11
N LEU A 59 -8.01 -3.77 19.83
CA LEU A 59 -7.78 -2.35 20.08
C LEU A 59 -6.53 -2.17 20.93
N LEU A 60 -5.59 -1.36 20.45
CA LEU A 60 -4.35 -1.08 21.16
C LEU A 60 -4.50 0.18 22.03
N SER A 61 -3.67 0.37 23.05
CA SER A 61 -3.75 1.56 23.90
C SER A 61 -3.02 2.77 23.31
N ASN A 62 -2.19 2.57 22.28
CA ASN A 62 -1.30 3.56 21.68
C ASN A 62 -1.70 3.98 20.26
N LEU A 63 -3.00 4.00 19.94
CA LEU A 63 -3.51 4.30 18.59
C LEU A 63 -2.96 5.61 18.00
N GLU A 64 -2.80 6.64 18.83
CA GLU A 64 -2.27 7.95 18.42
C GLU A 64 -0.92 7.83 17.69
N ASN A 65 -0.08 6.89 18.14
CA ASN A 65 1.29 6.70 17.64
C ASN A 65 1.37 5.82 16.39
N LEU A 66 0.26 5.21 15.98
CA LEU A 66 0.23 4.32 14.82
C LEU A 66 0.03 5.13 13.53
N PRO A 67 0.85 4.93 12.49
CA PRO A 67 0.64 5.58 11.20
C PRO A 67 -0.66 5.12 10.56
N GLY A 68 -1.58 6.05 10.33
CA GLY A 68 -2.88 5.76 9.71
C GLY A 68 -3.26 6.87 8.75
N PHE A 69 -3.76 6.50 7.58
CA PHE A 69 -4.05 7.45 6.49
C PHE A 69 -5.39 7.17 5.80
N SER A 70 -6.04 8.23 5.34
CA SER A 70 -7.07 8.17 4.32
C SER A 70 -6.41 8.40 2.97
N LEU A 71 -6.69 7.52 2.02
CA LEU A 71 -6.22 7.60 0.64
C LEU A 71 -7.42 7.68 -0.28
N GLY A 72 -7.61 8.83 -0.92
CA GLY A 72 -8.57 9.02 -2.01
C GLY A 72 -7.83 9.12 -3.34
N PHE A 73 -8.31 8.43 -4.37
CA PHE A 73 -7.72 8.50 -5.71
C PHE A 73 -8.76 8.56 -6.81
N TYR A 74 -8.34 9.12 -7.94
CA TYR A 74 -9.04 9.14 -9.21
C TYR A 74 -8.08 8.69 -10.31
N THR A 75 -8.48 7.70 -11.09
CA THR A 75 -7.68 7.09 -12.16
C THR A 75 -8.44 7.12 -13.47
N ILE A 76 -7.73 7.45 -14.54
CA ILE A 76 -8.19 7.33 -15.93
C ILE A 76 -7.24 6.38 -16.66
N SER A 77 -7.76 5.28 -17.22
CA SER A 77 -6.98 4.38 -18.08
C SER A 77 -6.81 4.97 -19.48
N GLU A 78 -5.85 4.47 -20.26
CA GLU A 78 -5.68 4.88 -21.66
C GLU A 78 -6.87 4.50 -22.55
N LYS A 79 -7.74 3.60 -22.08
CA LYS A 79 -9.02 3.24 -22.71
C LYS A 79 -10.16 4.21 -22.36
N GLY A 80 -9.88 5.20 -21.50
CA GLY A 80 -10.87 6.17 -21.03
C GLY A 80 -11.75 5.67 -19.88
N GLU A 81 -11.38 4.56 -19.24
CA GLU A 81 -12.11 4.05 -18.09
C GLU A 81 -11.73 4.85 -16.83
N GLU A 82 -12.74 5.25 -16.07
CA GLU A 82 -12.57 6.10 -14.90
C GLU A 82 -12.91 5.33 -13.62
N VAL A 83 -12.02 5.40 -12.64
CA VAL A 83 -12.21 4.78 -11.32
C VAL A 83 -11.86 5.76 -10.22
N SER A 84 -12.78 5.94 -9.28
CA SER A 84 -12.55 6.69 -8.05
C SER A 84 -12.81 5.80 -6.84
N GLN A 85 -11.93 5.87 -5.83
CA GLN A 85 -12.17 5.19 -4.57
C GLN A 85 -11.47 5.91 -3.42
N GLN A 86 -12.02 5.73 -2.22
CA GLN A 86 -11.41 6.14 -0.98
C GLN A 86 -11.32 4.95 -0.02
N LEU A 87 -10.19 4.83 0.65
CA LEU A 87 -9.92 3.80 1.64
C LEU A 87 -9.13 4.37 2.82
N ASN A 88 -9.29 3.75 3.98
CA ASN A 88 -8.51 4.05 5.17
C ASN A 88 -7.55 2.89 5.45
N LEU A 89 -6.34 3.24 5.84
CA LEU A 89 -5.26 2.29 6.04
C LEU A 89 -4.49 2.59 7.32
N LEU A 90 -4.01 1.55 7.98
CA LEU A 90 -3.36 1.62 9.29
C LEU A 90 -2.20 0.64 9.35
N PHE A 91 -1.05 1.10 9.84
CA PHE A 91 0.14 0.29 10.03
C PHE A 91 0.34 0.04 11.53
N VAL A 92 0.55 -1.23 11.88
CA VAL A 92 0.80 -1.69 13.25
C VAL A 92 2.18 -2.35 13.31
N PRO A 93 3.26 -1.59 13.60
CA PRO A 93 4.59 -2.16 13.79
C PRO A 93 4.61 -3.16 14.94
N LYS A 94 5.24 -4.31 14.73
CA LYS A 94 5.32 -5.39 15.72
C LYS A 94 6.74 -5.73 16.12
N GLN A 95 7.67 -5.70 15.17
CA GLN A 95 9.05 -6.11 15.40
C GLN A 95 10.01 -5.31 14.55
N GLU A 96 11.25 -5.23 15.02
CA GLU A 96 12.37 -4.63 14.31
C GLU A 96 13.55 -5.60 14.38
N VAL A 97 14.10 -5.94 13.22
CA VAL A 97 15.26 -6.81 13.07
C VAL A 97 16.23 -6.14 12.10
N ASP A 98 17.43 -5.84 12.59
CA ASP A 98 18.44 -5.05 11.87
C ASP A 98 17.88 -3.71 11.37
N ALA A 99 17.81 -3.52 10.06
CA ALA A 99 17.29 -2.30 9.43
C ALA A 99 15.79 -2.39 9.07
N PHE A 100 15.14 -3.52 9.37
CA PHE A 100 13.79 -3.82 8.93
C PHE A 100 12.77 -3.71 10.05
N LEU A 101 11.74 -2.91 9.81
CA LEU A 101 10.56 -2.79 10.66
C LEU A 101 9.41 -3.57 10.01
N GLU A 102 8.81 -4.49 10.76
CA GLU A 102 7.75 -5.36 10.24
C GLU A 102 6.50 -5.32 11.10
N GLY A 103 5.36 -5.60 10.48
CA GLY A 103 4.10 -5.64 11.20
C GLY A 103 2.89 -5.85 10.29
N ASP A 104 1.74 -5.42 10.78
CA ASP A 104 0.47 -5.59 10.07
C ASP A 104 0.06 -4.30 9.36
N TYR A 105 -0.48 -4.46 8.17
CA TYR A 105 -1.03 -3.42 7.32
C TYR A 105 -2.52 -3.67 7.14
N LEU A 106 -3.34 -2.86 7.79
CA LEU A 106 -4.79 -2.98 7.82
C LEU A 106 -5.41 -2.01 6.81
N ARG A 107 -6.47 -2.46 6.15
CA ARG A 107 -7.34 -1.61 5.32
C ARG A 107 -8.80 -1.85 5.67
N ASP A 108 -9.61 -0.81 5.64
CA ASP A 108 -11.07 -0.94 5.79
C ASP A 108 -11.72 -1.57 4.55
N ARG A 109 -11.12 -1.36 3.37
CA ARG A 109 -11.53 -1.92 2.08
C ARG A 109 -10.30 -2.24 1.24
N ALA A 110 -10.33 -3.35 0.50
CA ALA A 110 -9.31 -3.68 -0.47
C ALA A 110 -9.71 -3.31 -1.90
N TYR A 111 -8.72 -3.32 -2.81
CA TYR A 111 -8.93 -3.02 -4.23
C TYR A 111 -9.66 -4.16 -4.96
N GLU A 112 -9.23 -5.40 -4.73
CA GLU A 112 -9.79 -6.61 -5.35
C GLU A 112 -11.00 -7.16 -4.60
N GLU A 113 -11.11 -6.85 -3.31
CA GLU A 113 -12.14 -7.40 -2.43
C GLU A 113 -12.74 -6.27 -1.58
N ALA A 114 -14.06 -6.10 -1.65
CA ALA A 114 -14.80 -5.10 -0.86
C ALA A 114 -14.94 -5.51 0.63
N LYS A 115 -13.86 -6.01 1.23
CA LYS A 115 -13.78 -6.47 2.61
C LYS A 115 -12.54 -5.88 3.29
N PRO A 116 -12.60 -5.70 4.62
CA PRO A 116 -11.41 -5.43 5.43
C PRO A 116 -10.36 -6.51 5.23
N ILE A 117 -9.10 -6.12 5.19
CA ILE A 117 -8.00 -7.05 4.99
C ILE A 117 -6.79 -6.66 5.84
N ILE A 118 -6.25 -7.68 6.51
CA ILE A 118 -4.96 -7.60 7.22
C ILE A 118 -3.92 -8.19 6.28
N SER A 119 -2.91 -7.38 6.00
CA SER A 119 -1.76 -7.71 5.16
C SER A 119 -0.49 -7.60 6.01
N HIS A 120 0.63 -8.09 5.49
CA HIS A 120 1.93 -7.90 6.13
C HIS A 120 2.67 -6.72 5.50
N PHE A 121 3.40 -5.95 6.29
CA PHE A 121 4.38 -4.99 5.76
C PHE A 121 5.77 -5.24 6.33
N ARG A 122 6.76 -4.83 5.53
CA ARG A 122 8.17 -4.71 5.90
C ARG A 122 8.69 -3.39 5.38
N PHE A 123 9.33 -2.62 6.23
CA PHE A 123 9.95 -1.34 5.90
C PHE A 123 11.45 -1.42 6.10
N ASP A 124 12.21 -1.08 5.06
CA ASP A 124 13.67 -0.98 5.11
C ASP A 124 14.08 0.46 5.40
N SER A 125 14.67 0.69 6.57
CA SER A 125 15.12 2.01 7.01
C SER A 125 16.39 2.53 6.32
N GLN A 126 17.10 1.72 5.56
CA GLN A 126 18.27 2.12 4.78
C GLN A 126 17.88 2.61 3.39
N THR A 127 16.98 1.87 2.73
CA THR A 127 16.52 2.20 1.37
C THR A 127 15.25 3.05 1.34
N ARG A 128 14.53 3.13 2.46
CA ARG A 128 13.18 3.73 2.58
C ARG A 128 12.17 3.06 1.66
N GLU A 129 12.29 1.73 1.51
CA GLU A 129 11.32 0.90 0.81
C GLU A 129 10.30 0.33 1.81
N LEU A 130 9.02 0.58 1.55
CA LEU A 130 7.89 -0.06 2.21
C LEU A 130 7.36 -1.16 1.30
N LEU A 131 7.53 -2.41 1.70
CA LEU A 131 6.97 -3.59 1.06
C LEU A 131 5.68 -4.02 1.77
N MET A 132 4.63 -4.29 1.03
CA MET A 132 3.34 -4.76 1.52
C MET A 132 2.94 -6.01 0.75
N THR A 133 2.59 -7.07 1.47
CA THR A 133 2.16 -8.35 0.88
C THR A 133 0.74 -8.67 1.31
N THR A 134 -0.16 -8.76 0.33
CA THR A 134 -1.57 -9.06 0.53
C THR A 134 -1.92 -10.40 -0.12
N HIS A 135 -2.55 -11.29 0.65
CA HIS A 135 -3.04 -12.57 0.14
C HIS A 135 -4.54 -12.46 -0.17
N TYR A 136 -4.89 -12.18 -1.44
CA TYR A 136 -6.26 -12.21 -1.91
C TYR A 136 -6.70 -13.64 -2.23
N THR A 137 -7.98 -13.85 -2.52
CA THR A 137 -8.53 -15.16 -2.86
C THR A 137 -7.83 -15.80 -4.07
N ARG A 138 -7.52 -15.02 -5.11
CA ARG A 138 -6.97 -15.52 -6.39
C ARG A 138 -5.50 -15.18 -6.63
N VAL A 139 -5.00 -14.14 -5.98
CA VAL A 139 -3.65 -13.62 -6.21
C VAL A 139 -2.97 -13.26 -4.90
N VAL A 140 -1.64 -13.30 -4.91
CA VAL A 140 -0.83 -12.66 -3.88
C VAL A 140 -0.24 -11.40 -4.49
N SER A 141 -0.54 -10.25 -3.90
CA SER A 141 -0.07 -8.95 -4.36
C SER A 141 1.08 -8.48 -3.49
N VAL A 142 2.23 -8.24 -4.12
CA VAL A 142 3.43 -7.68 -3.50
C VAL A 142 3.61 -6.27 -4.05
N ASP A 143 3.40 -5.28 -3.19
CA ASP A 143 3.46 -3.86 -3.53
C ASP A 143 4.60 -3.20 -2.76
N SER A 144 5.45 -2.48 -3.46
CA SER A 144 6.58 -1.77 -2.85
C SER A 144 6.53 -0.30 -3.20
N ILE A 145 6.73 0.56 -2.21
CA ILE A 145 6.88 2.00 -2.38
C ILE A 145 8.26 2.41 -1.86
N THR A 146 9.10 2.98 -2.71
CA THR A 146 10.41 3.51 -2.33
C THR A 146 10.38 5.03 -2.34
N LEU A 147 10.66 5.67 -1.20
CA LEU A 147 10.77 7.13 -1.13
C LEU A 147 12.18 7.57 -1.58
N VAL A 148 12.24 8.15 -2.79
CA VAL A 148 13.51 8.63 -3.38
C VAL A 148 13.91 9.95 -2.72
N ASN A 149 12.95 10.86 -2.57
CA ASN A 149 13.07 12.12 -1.86
C ASN A 149 11.67 12.58 -1.39
N PRO A 150 11.53 13.67 -0.61
CA PRO A 150 10.24 14.08 -0.04
C PRO A 150 9.10 14.35 -1.04
N SER A 151 9.41 14.52 -2.33
CA SER A 151 8.43 14.80 -3.39
C SER A 151 8.40 13.77 -4.52
N LEU A 152 9.16 12.68 -4.41
CA LEU A 152 9.28 11.64 -5.44
C LEU A 152 9.34 10.26 -4.79
N ARG A 153 8.43 9.38 -5.22
CA ARG A 153 8.43 7.97 -4.82
C ARG A 153 8.16 7.07 -6.01
N ILE A 154 8.72 5.86 -5.95
CA ILE A 154 8.56 4.83 -6.96
C ILE A 154 7.68 3.74 -6.38
N ARG A 155 6.70 3.28 -7.16
CA ARG A 155 5.84 2.16 -6.80
C ARG A 155 6.03 1.01 -7.78
N LYS A 156 6.20 -0.21 -7.27
CA LYS A 156 6.20 -1.45 -8.06
C LYS A 156 5.15 -2.36 -7.47
N ILE A 157 4.36 -3.00 -8.33
CA ILE A 157 3.32 -3.95 -7.94
C ILE A 157 3.60 -5.24 -8.69
N ILE A 158 3.59 -6.38 -8.00
CA ILE A 158 3.65 -7.69 -8.64
C ILE A 158 2.50 -8.52 -8.09
N ASN A 159 1.61 -8.93 -8.99
CA ASN A 159 0.55 -9.86 -8.64
C ASN A 159 0.95 -11.24 -9.14
N TYR A 160 1.02 -12.19 -8.21
CA TYR A 160 1.23 -13.61 -8.49
C TYR A 160 -0.10 -14.33 -8.47
N GLN A 161 -0.28 -15.34 -9.32
CA GLN A 161 -1.34 -16.32 -9.10
C GLN A 161 -1.14 -16.96 -7.73
N ARG A 162 -2.21 -17.08 -6.95
CA ARG A 162 -2.10 -17.61 -5.58
C ARG A 162 -1.66 -19.08 -5.63
N PRO A 163 -0.48 -19.42 -5.08
CA PRO A 163 -0.07 -20.81 -5.03
C PRO A 163 -0.80 -21.55 -3.90
N PRO A 164 -0.73 -22.89 -3.86
CA PRO A 164 -1.07 -23.65 -2.68
C PRO A 164 -0.31 -23.15 -1.44
N GLU A 165 -0.87 -23.37 -0.25
CA GLU A 165 -0.26 -22.91 1.00
C GLU A 165 1.16 -23.49 1.18
N GLY A 166 2.11 -22.63 1.57
CA GLY A 166 3.51 -23.00 1.78
C GLY A 166 4.37 -23.09 0.50
N GLN A 167 3.79 -22.91 -0.69
CA GLN A 167 4.53 -22.94 -1.96
C GLN A 167 5.03 -21.53 -2.36
N PRO A 168 6.14 -21.44 -3.12
CA PRO A 168 6.70 -20.16 -3.54
C PRO A 168 5.82 -19.41 -4.55
N LEU A 169 6.02 -18.09 -4.61
CA LEU A 169 5.39 -17.19 -5.57
C LEU A 169 6.15 -17.23 -6.91
N GLU A 170 5.71 -18.06 -7.85
CA GLU A 170 6.43 -18.27 -9.12
C GLU A 170 5.69 -17.72 -10.34
N GLN A 171 4.35 -17.77 -10.33
CA GLN A 171 3.55 -17.45 -11.51
C GLN A 171 3.08 -15.99 -11.46
N VAL A 172 3.82 -15.10 -12.11
CA VAL A 172 3.46 -13.68 -12.23
C VAL A 172 2.29 -13.51 -13.20
N ALA A 173 1.22 -12.87 -12.74
CA ALA A 173 0.06 -12.51 -13.54
C ALA A 173 0.12 -11.06 -14.05
N LEU A 174 0.61 -10.14 -13.21
CA LEU A 174 0.71 -8.72 -13.54
C LEU A 174 1.96 -8.09 -12.89
N VAL A 175 2.56 -7.14 -13.61
CA VAL A 175 3.58 -6.23 -13.07
C VAL A 175 3.15 -4.78 -13.31
N GLY A 176 3.02 -4.00 -12.25
CA GLY A 176 2.74 -2.58 -12.27
C GLY A 176 3.96 -1.75 -11.90
N PHE A 177 4.13 -0.59 -12.53
CA PHE A 177 5.16 0.38 -12.20
C PHE A 177 4.58 1.81 -12.22
N GLY A 178 4.96 2.64 -11.25
CA GLY A 178 4.55 4.03 -11.18
C GLY A 178 5.66 4.93 -10.63
N VAL A 179 5.75 6.13 -11.19
CA VAL A 179 6.59 7.22 -10.69
C VAL A 179 5.66 8.30 -10.16
N GLU A 180 5.59 8.41 -8.84
CA GLU A 180 4.62 9.27 -8.17
C GLU A 180 5.32 10.57 -7.73
N GLN A 181 4.83 11.70 -8.23
CA GLN A 181 5.35 13.03 -7.94
C GLN A 181 4.36 13.80 -7.07
N LYS A 182 4.88 14.50 -6.07
CA LYS A 182 4.08 15.32 -5.18
C LYS A 182 3.67 16.61 -5.90
N VAL A 183 2.39 16.97 -5.80
CA VAL A 183 1.79 18.13 -6.47
C VAL A 183 1.56 19.27 -5.48
N SER A 184 1.22 18.94 -4.24
CA SER A 184 0.99 19.89 -3.14
C SER A 184 1.24 19.23 -1.79
#